data_AF-A0AAE1ZMH8-F1
#
_entry.id   AF-A0AAE1ZMH8-F1
#
_cell.length_a   1.000
_cell.length_b   1.000
_cell.length_c   1.000
_cell.angle_alpha   90.00
_cell.angle_beta   90.00
_cell.angle_gamma   90.00
#
_symmetry.space_group_name_H-M   'P 1'
#
loop_
_entity.id
_entity.type
_entity.pdbx_description
1 polymer ?
#
loop_
_entity_poly.entity_id
_entity_poly.type
_entity_poly.pdbx_seq_one_letter_code
_entity_poly.pdbx_strand_id
1 'polypeptide(L)'
;MQMMPTYFDGDNSIQTENATTPSGPKFTSNNMEMDIASIKIIELSKKIRELNAALTSERNRCNRLYQVVKRLESESVSSSNKEVVCSLCKQHKLTTSENVDNTSERSEQDKKLKKMESIVSELRQKVQILNHDLLLAKKVVEAETGETIPNINTWLTNMRSKTGTIDGTWRGRQQQITALKSRIAKLQTQLVLKPHPPTEDVIYKDKETFSGATLFGANYFQDNDNDVSCSSSQAYNTSPKLNHIVDRNTIKTSLITQLQNDKKRLEEDIDSIKRTHQKTKLRINNLLQEQKDLKQQVVFLIQKGKHDDELIESLVQRNDNLQNEFNRMNQMNIEKDKKSELLNQELINIEQRKNAEIKKLEEIINEKNQCIENLNERLDTVNQSQMNQLNNELIEDCKINETESLHYDEKPNLQHVKNLTIERDGLIKLVENMEYRIEELLNEKMKLEMQNAELTHKTVIKSYSMKKSLLPSEKFNQNKEQLLHYLTHQNYINDIISQCSLTAHSI
;
A
#
# COMPACT_ATOMS: atom_id res chain seq x y z
N MET A 1 22.58 -14.59 -38.25
CA MET A 1 24.02 -14.28 -38.34
C MET A 1 24.24 -12.90 -37.73
N GLN A 2 25.35 -12.71 -37.00
CA GLN A 2 25.75 -11.57 -36.12
C GLN A 2 25.07 -11.57 -34.73
N MET A 3 25.67 -12.16 -33.68
CA MET A 3 26.95 -11.93 -32.96
C MET A 3 26.88 -10.77 -31.97
N MET A 4 26.84 -11.14 -30.68
CA MET A 4 27.02 -10.33 -29.48
C MET A 4 28.49 -9.97 -29.26
N PRO A 5 28.81 -8.83 -28.62
CA PRO A 5 30.10 -8.61 -27.98
C PRO A 5 30.04 -8.63 -26.45
N THR A 6 31.04 -9.30 -25.88
CA THR A 6 31.40 -9.45 -24.47
C THR A 6 32.31 -8.33 -23.97
N TYR A 7 32.24 -8.04 -22.66
CA TYR A 7 33.29 -7.64 -21.68
C TYR A 7 34.54 -6.89 -22.16
N PHE A 8 34.90 -5.78 -21.47
CA PHE A 8 36.25 -5.58 -20.93
C PHE A 8 36.31 -4.50 -19.82
N ASP A 9 37.20 -4.77 -18.87
CA ASP A 9 37.59 -4.02 -17.67
C ASP A 9 38.23 -2.65 -17.94
N GLY A 10 38.13 -1.75 -16.95
CA GLY A 10 38.86 -0.49 -16.90
C GLY A 10 39.77 -0.42 -15.68
N ASP A 11 41.02 -0.84 -15.85
CA ASP A 11 42.16 -0.45 -15.01
C ASP A 11 42.45 1.04 -15.20
N ASN A 12 42.74 1.75 -14.11
CA ASN A 12 43.41 3.05 -14.17
C ASN A 12 44.56 3.09 -13.15
N SER A 13 45.77 3.02 -13.69
CA SER A 13 47.02 3.38 -13.03
C SER A 13 47.14 4.89 -12.90
N ILE A 14 47.49 5.38 -11.71
CA ILE A 14 48.33 6.58 -11.53
C ILE A 14 49.32 6.30 -10.36
N GLN A 15 50.60 6.15 -10.71
CA GLN A 15 51.79 6.42 -9.87
C GLN A 15 51.98 7.96 -9.86
N THR A 16 52.51 8.69 -8.88
CA THR A 16 53.62 8.61 -7.91
C THR A 16 53.25 9.60 -6.76
N GLU A 17 53.80 9.65 -5.55
CA GLU A 17 55.20 9.79 -5.13
C GLU A 17 55.25 9.91 -3.58
N ASN A 18 56.41 9.57 -3.01
CA ASN A 18 56.95 9.94 -1.69
C ASN A 18 56.66 9.08 -0.44
N ALA A 19 57.71 8.35 -0.07
CA ALA A 19 57.90 7.57 1.14
C ALA A 19 58.27 8.46 2.34
N THR A 20 57.71 8.15 3.51
CA THR A 20 58.35 8.32 4.82
C THR A 20 57.68 7.34 5.80
N THR A 21 58.40 6.30 6.22
CA THR A 21 58.23 5.64 7.53
C THR A 21 59.36 6.16 8.43
N PRO A 22 59.34 6.06 9.79
CA PRO A 22 58.62 5.06 10.60
C PRO A 22 58.06 5.55 11.96
N SER A 23 57.13 4.79 12.57
CA SER A 23 57.23 4.37 14.00
C SER A 23 55.99 3.59 14.49
N GLY A 24 56.25 2.45 15.14
CA GLY A 24 55.58 2.04 16.38
C GLY A 24 54.17 1.43 16.30
N PRO A 25 53.99 0.15 16.71
CA PRO A 25 52.70 -0.52 16.72
C PRO A 25 51.87 -0.09 17.94
N LYS A 26 50.69 0.47 17.71
CA LYS A 26 49.66 0.58 18.76
C LYS A 26 48.66 -0.55 18.57
N PHE A 27 48.90 -1.66 19.28
CA PHE A 27 47.87 -2.66 19.55
C PHE A 27 46.70 -1.97 20.24
N THR A 28 45.61 -1.76 19.51
CA THR A 28 44.31 -1.38 20.06
C THR A 28 43.37 -2.55 19.84
N SER A 29 42.56 -2.88 20.84
CA SER A 29 41.68 -4.06 20.89
C SER A 29 40.55 -4.08 19.85
N ASN A 30 40.62 -3.22 18.82
CA ASN A 30 39.62 -3.13 17.74
C ASN A 30 39.92 -4.06 16.56
N ASN A 31 41.12 -4.64 16.47
CA ASN A 31 41.49 -5.51 15.34
C ASN A 31 40.71 -6.83 15.32
N MET A 32 40.46 -7.45 16.48
CA MET A 32 39.68 -8.71 16.51
C MET A 32 38.22 -8.50 16.06
N GLU A 33 37.61 -7.38 16.44
CA GLU A 33 36.21 -7.09 16.08
C GLU A 33 36.09 -6.69 14.59
N MET A 34 37.09 -5.97 14.07
CA MET A 34 37.21 -5.64 12.65
C MET A 34 37.52 -6.87 11.79
N ASP A 35 38.29 -7.83 12.30
CA ASP A 35 38.55 -9.12 11.64
C ASP A 35 37.30 -10.00 11.61
N ILE A 36 36.50 -10.03 12.68
CA ILE A 36 35.21 -10.74 12.72
C ILE A 36 34.22 -10.12 11.71
N ALA A 37 34.12 -8.79 11.66
CA ALA A 37 33.29 -8.09 10.69
C ALA A 37 33.76 -8.37 9.25
N SER A 38 35.07 -8.37 9.02
CA SER A 38 35.67 -8.67 7.71
C SER A 38 35.40 -10.11 7.27
N ILE A 39 35.53 -11.08 8.17
CA ILE A 39 35.17 -12.48 7.92
C ILE A 39 33.69 -12.59 7.56
N LYS A 40 32.79 -11.88 8.28
CA LYS A 40 31.36 -11.91 7.99
C LYS A 40 31.01 -11.28 6.66
N ILE A 41 31.66 -10.18 6.29
CA ILE A 41 31.50 -9.54 4.97
C ILE A 41 31.95 -10.50 3.85
N ILE A 42 33.08 -11.19 4.02
CA ILE A 42 33.57 -12.18 3.05
C ILE A 42 32.61 -13.36 2.94
N GLU A 43 32.12 -13.88 4.06
CA GLU A 43 31.15 -14.98 4.11
C GLU A 43 29.83 -14.60 3.42
N LEU A 44 29.27 -13.43 3.73
CA LEU A 44 28.07 -12.91 3.08
C LEU A 44 28.30 -12.66 1.58
N SER A 45 29.46 -12.12 1.20
CA SER A 45 29.83 -11.91 -0.21
C SER A 45 30.00 -13.24 -0.96
N LYS A 46 30.49 -14.29 -0.29
CA LYS A 46 30.53 -15.65 -0.84
C LYS A 46 29.12 -16.19 -1.01
N LYS A 47 28.23 -16.01 -0.02
CA LYS A 47 26.84 -16.45 -0.10
C LYS A 47 26.05 -15.75 -1.20
N ILE A 48 26.27 -14.45 -1.39
CA ILE A 48 25.66 -13.67 -2.47
C ILE A 48 26.11 -14.19 -3.84
N ARG A 49 27.41 -14.51 -4.01
CA ARG A 49 27.92 -15.11 -5.25
C ARG A 49 27.31 -16.48 -5.53
N GLU A 50 27.22 -17.34 -4.52
CA GLU A 50 26.57 -18.66 -4.63
C GLU A 50 25.08 -18.55 -5.00
N LEU A 51 24.33 -17.65 -4.34
CA LEU A 51 22.92 -17.43 -4.62
C LEU A 51 22.71 -16.86 -6.03
N ASN A 52 23.56 -15.93 -6.48
CA ASN A 52 23.49 -15.40 -7.84
C ASN A 52 23.83 -16.48 -8.90
N ALA A 53 24.78 -17.37 -8.61
CA ALA A 53 25.10 -18.50 -9.48
C ALA A 53 23.91 -19.48 -9.58
N ALA A 54 23.28 -19.83 -8.44
CA ALA A 54 22.10 -20.68 -8.39
C ALA A 54 20.88 -20.04 -9.09
N LEU A 55 20.67 -18.74 -8.91
CA LEU A 55 19.60 -18.00 -9.58
C LEU A 55 19.81 -17.98 -11.10
N THR A 56 21.05 -17.80 -11.55
CA THR A 56 21.39 -17.82 -12.98
C THR A 56 21.25 -19.21 -13.58
N SER A 57 21.64 -20.27 -12.86
CA SER A 57 21.47 -21.65 -13.32
C SER A 57 19.99 -22.05 -13.41
N GLU A 58 19.15 -21.63 -12.46
CA GLU A 58 17.71 -21.84 -12.49
C GLU A 58 17.02 -21.04 -13.60
N ARG A 59 17.41 -19.78 -13.85
CA ARG A 59 16.95 -19.02 -15.02
C ARG A 59 17.29 -19.74 -16.32
N ASN A 60 18.50 -20.29 -16.43
CA ASN A 60 18.91 -21.06 -17.60
C ASN A 60 18.13 -22.38 -17.72
N ARG A 61 17.83 -23.06 -16.61
CA ARG A 61 16.97 -24.25 -16.59
C ARG A 61 15.55 -23.92 -17.03
N CYS A 62 14.96 -22.85 -16.51
CA CYS A 62 13.64 -22.36 -16.90
C CYS A 62 13.58 -22.01 -18.38
N ASN A 63 14.58 -21.29 -18.90
CA ASN A 63 14.68 -20.98 -20.34
C ASN A 63 14.81 -22.24 -21.21
N ARG A 64 15.60 -23.24 -20.80
CA ARG A 64 15.70 -24.52 -21.51
C ARG A 64 14.35 -25.25 -21.53
N LEU A 65 13.66 -25.32 -20.39
CA LEU A 65 12.34 -25.93 -20.29
C LEU A 65 11.31 -25.18 -21.13
N TYR A 66 11.33 -23.85 -21.10
CA TYR A 66 10.47 -23.02 -21.93
C TYR A 66 10.69 -23.27 -23.43
N GLN A 67 11.93 -23.41 -23.89
CA GLN A 67 12.21 -23.78 -25.27
C GLN A 67 11.79 -25.22 -25.61
N VAL A 68 11.87 -26.17 -24.68
CA VAL A 68 11.35 -27.53 -24.86
C VAL A 68 9.83 -27.51 -24.98
N VAL A 69 9.14 -26.80 -24.09
CA VAL A 69 7.67 -26.62 -24.15
C VAL A 69 7.28 -25.98 -25.47
N LYS A 70 7.94 -24.89 -25.87
CA LYS A 70 7.66 -24.21 -27.16
C LYS A 70 7.88 -25.12 -28.36
N ARG A 71 8.90 -26.00 -28.33
CA ARG A 71 9.13 -27.00 -29.38
C ARG A 71 8.03 -28.06 -29.40
N LEU A 72 7.67 -28.61 -28.24
CA LEU A 72 6.59 -29.61 -28.12
C LEU A 72 5.23 -29.03 -28.53
N GLU A 73 4.94 -27.78 -28.17
CA GLU A 73 3.75 -27.06 -28.62
C GLU A 73 3.77 -26.90 -30.16
N SER A 74 4.92 -26.52 -30.75
CA SER A 74 5.05 -26.42 -32.20
C SER A 74 4.98 -27.78 -32.93
N GLU A 75 5.47 -28.85 -32.32
CA GLU A 75 5.45 -30.21 -32.87
C GLU A 75 4.04 -30.82 -32.75
N SER A 76 3.33 -30.56 -31.66
CA SER A 76 1.90 -30.89 -31.49
C SER A 76 1.02 -30.19 -32.54
N VAL A 77 1.24 -28.89 -32.77
CA VAL A 77 0.51 -28.13 -33.79
C VAL A 77 0.87 -28.58 -35.21
N SER A 78 2.13 -28.99 -35.45
CA SER A 78 2.57 -29.49 -36.76
C SER A 78 2.11 -30.92 -37.02
N SER A 79 1.93 -31.73 -35.98
CA SER A 79 1.42 -33.11 -36.06
C SER A 79 -0.10 -33.16 -36.24
N SER A 80 -0.83 -32.10 -35.92
CA SER A 80 -2.29 -31.98 -36.16
C SER A 80 -2.66 -31.70 -37.63
N ASN A 81 -1.70 -31.36 -38.50
CA ASN A 81 -1.94 -31.00 -39.91
C ASN A 81 -1.49 -32.07 -40.91
N LYS A 82 -1.24 -33.31 -40.46
CA LYS A 82 -0.98 -34.46 -41.34
C LYS A 82 -1.92 -35.61 -41.00
N GLU A 83 -3.11 -35.55 -41.59
CA GLU A 83 -4.04 -36.65 -41.61
C GLU A 83 -3.64 -37.64 -42.73
N VAL A 84 -2.95 -38.74 -42.38
CA VAL A 84 -2.93 -39.98 -43.18
C VAL A 84 -2.81 -41.18 -42.21
N VAL A 85 -3.95 -41.85 -42.01
CA VAL A 85 -4.14 -43.30 -41.81
C VAL A 85 -3.23 -44.02 -40.80
N CYS A 86 -3.79 -44.42 -39.66
CA CYS A 86 -3.67 -45.82 -39.22
C CYS A 86 -4.80 -46.22 -38.26
N SER A 87 -5.70 -47.02 -38.80
CA SER A 87 -6.75 -47.75 -38.12
C SER A 87 -6.18 -48.94 -37.35
N LEU A 88 -5.69 -48.74 -36.13
CA LEU A 88 -5.57 -49.81 -35.12
C LEU A 88 -5.35 -49.20 -33.73
N CYS A 89 -5.84 -49.88 -32.69
CA CYS A 89 -5.82 -49.51 -31.26
C CYS A 89 -7.06 -48.76 -30.74
N LYS A 90 -8.22 -49.37 -30.96
CA LYS A 90 -9.14 -49.58 -29.83
C LYS A 90 -8.48 -50.56 -28.85
N GLN A 91 -8.73 -50.32 -27.57
CA GLN A 91 -8.48 -51.17 -26.40
C GLN A 91 -7.22 -50.85 -25.59
N HIS A 92 -7.37 -49.96 -24.61
CA HIS A 92 -7.13 -50.17 -23.17
C HIS A 92 -7.40 -48.83 -22.44
N LYS A 93 -8.54 -48.71 -21.76
CA LYS A 93 -8.73 -48.79 -20.29
C LYS A 93 -8.40 -47.50 -19.52
N LEU A 94 -9.48 -46.95 -18.95
CA LEU A 94 -9.62 -46.14 -17.73
C LEU A 94 -9.12 -44.68 -17.70
N THR A 95 -10.05 -43.81 -17.26
CA THR A 95 -9.87 -42.58 -16.46
C THR A 95 -8.92 -41.54 -17.06
N THR A 96 -9.38 -40.38 -17.52
CA THR A 96 -9.71 -39.24 -16.63
C THR A 96 -10.32 -38.14 -17.51
N SER A 97 -11.53 -37.72 -17.19
CA SER A 97 -12.22 -36.60 -17.82
C SER A 97 -11.90 -35.30 -17.09
N GLU A 98 -10.69 -34.77 -17.22
CA GLU A 98 -10.34 -33.43 -16.76
C GLU A 98 -9.24 -32.87 -17.65
N ASN A 99 -9.58 -32.06 -18.67
CA ASN A 99 -8.67 -31.07 -19.27
C ASN A 99 -9.33 -30.24 -20.38
N VAL A 100 -10.54 -29.72 -20.14
CA VAL A 100 -11.11 -28.66 -20.99
C VAL A 100 -11.09 -27.28 -20.31
N ASP A 101 -10.83 -27.21 -19.00
CA ASP A 101 -10.84 -25.94 -18.25
C ASP A 101 -9.51 -25.17 -18.24
N ASN A 102 -8.37 -25.84 -18.49
CA ASN A 102 -7.04 -25.22 -18.35
C ASN A 102 -6.67 -24.26 -19.51
N THR A 103 -7.37 -24.28 -20.63
CA THR A 103 -7.14 -23.35 -21.75
C THR A 103 -7.86 -22.01 -21.56
N SER A 104 -9.00 -22.02 -20.86
CA SER A 104 -9.77 -20.82 -20.52
C SER A 104 -9.06 -19.99 -19.44
N GLU A 105 -8.57 -20.66 -18.38
CA GLU A 105 -7.80 -19.99 -17.32
C GLU A 105 -6.47 -19.43 -17.84
N ARG A 106 -5.76 -20.15 -18.73
CA ARG A 106 -4.50 -19.65 -19.34
C ARG A 106 -4.75 -18.41 -20.21
N SER A 107 -5.85 -18.37 -20.96
CA SER A 107 -6.25 -17.17 -21.73
C SER A 107 -6.63 -15.99 -20.84
N GLU A 108 -7.27 -16.24 -19.70
CA GLU A 108 -7.64 -15.20 -18.74
C GLU A 108 -6.43 -14.68 -17.95
N GLN A 109 -5.49 -15.55 -17.62
CA GLN A 109 -4.18 -15.19 -17.05
C GLN A 109 -3.34 -14.38 -18.05
N ASP A 110 -3.29 -14.76 -19.33
CA ASP A 110 -2.60 -14.00 -20.38
C ASP A 110 -3.21 -12.60 -20.58
N LYS A 111 -4.53 -12.46 -20.47
CA LYS A 111 -5.21 -11.15 -20.52
C LYS A 111 -4.86 -10.28 -19.31
N LYS A 112 -4.79 -10.87 -18.11
CA LYS A 112 -4.36 -10.17 -16.89
C LYS A 112 -2.89 -9.75 -16.98
N LEU A 113 -2.03 -10.61 -17.52
CA LEU A 113 -0.61 -10.35 -17.71
C LEU A 113 -0.40 -9.21 -18.72
N LYS A 114 -1.11 -9.22 -19.86
CA LYS A 114 -1.10 -8.10 -20.82
C LYS A 114 -1.59 -6.77 -20.22
N LYS A 115 -2.62 -6.80 -19.37
CA LYS A 115 -3.09 -5.60 -18.66
C LYS A 115 -2.01 -5.08 -17.70
N MET A 116 -1.34 -5.96 -16.97
CA MET A 116 -0.27 -5.59 -16.07
C MET A 116 0.95 -5.05 -16.83
N GLU A 117 1.32 -5.66 -17.96
CA GLU A 117 2.36 -5.17 -18.87
C GLU A 117 2.05 -3.77 -19.42
N SER A 118 0.78 -3.50 -19.74
CA SER A 118 0.33 -2.17 -20.15
C SER A 118 0.51 -1.13 -19.03
N ILE A 119 0.14 -1.47 -17.79
CA ILE A 119 0.31 -0.59 -16.62
C ILE A 119 1.80 -0.34 -16.34
N VAL A 120 2.62 -1.39 -16.40
CA VAL A 120 4.08 -1.28 -16.21
C VAL A 120 4.70 -0.38 -17.29
N SER A 121 4.23 -0.48 -18.54
CA SER A 121 4.69 0.37 -19.64
C SER A 121 4.29 1.84 -19.43
N GLU A 122 3.06 2.10 -18.97
CA GLU A 122 2.59 3.46 -18.63
C GLU A 122 3.38 4.05 -17.47
N LEU A 123 3.68 3.27 -16.42
CA LEU A 123 4.51 3.72 -15.29
C LEU A 123 5.94 4.02 -15.73
N ARG A 124 6.53 3.21 -16.61
CA ARG A 124 7.85 3.49 -17.21
C ARG A 124 7.84 4.80 -17.99
N GLN A 125 6.79 5.06 -18.77
CA GLN A 125 6.62 6.30 -19.50
C GLN A 125 6.49 7.51 -18.55
N LYS A 126 5.67 7.41 -17.49
CA LYS A 126 5.54 8.46 -16.47
C LYS A 126 6.87 8.77 -15.79
N VAL A 127 7.64 7.74 -15.43
CA VAL A 127 8.98 7.92 -14.84
C VAL A 127 9.93 8.61 -15.81
N GLN A 128 9.86 8.31 -17.12
CA GLN A 128 10.66 9.00 -18.12
C GLN A 128 10.28 10.49 -18.27
N ILE A 129 8.99 10.80 -18.29
CA ILE A 129 8.49 12.19 -18.32
C ILE A 129 8.96 12.94 -17.08
N LEU A 130 8.75 12.38 -15.89
CA LEU A 130 9.17 13.00 -14.64
C LEU A 130 10.69 13.23 -14.57
N ASN A 131 11.50 12.31 -15.10
CA ASN A 131 12.95 12.51 -15.19
C ASN A 131 13.32 13.63 -16.18
N HIS A 132 12.60 13.76 -17.29
CA HIS A 132 12.80 14.85 -18.23
C HIS A 132 12.41 16.20 -17.61
N ASP A 133 11.26 16.28 -16.95
CA ASP A 133 10.78 17.47 -16.25
C ASP A 133 11.75 17.88 -15.13
N LEU A 134 12.28 16.91 -14.38
CA LEU A 134 13.30 17.15 -13.36
C LEU A 134 14.59 17.72 -13.98
N LEU A 135 14.99 17.25 -15.16
CA LEU A 135 16.16 17.77 -15.88
C LEU A 135 15.92 19.18 -16.43
N LEU A 136 14.70 19.47 -16.91
CA LEU A 136 14.31 20.82 -17.34
C LEU A 136 14.28 21.78 -16.16
N ALA A 137 13.66 21.38 -15.04
CA ALA A 137 13.65 22.16 -13.81
C ALA A 137 15.08 22.43 -13.32
N LYS A 138 15.95 21.41 -13.33
CA LYS A 138 17.38 21.57 -13.04
C LYS A 138 18.02 22.63 -13.94
N LYS A 139 17.84 22.57 -15.26
CA LYS A 139 18.39 23.57 -16.21
C LYS A 139 17.86 24.97 -15.95
N VAL A 140 16.58 25.11 -15.60
CA VAL A 140 15.99 26.41 -15.25
C VAL A 140 16.62 26.94 -13.97
N VAL A 141 16.77 26.10 -12.95
CA VAL A 141 17.44 26.50 -11.70
C VAL A 141 18.89 26.88 -11.97
N GLU A 142 19.65 26.11 -12.77
CA GLU A 142 21.02 26.45 -13.19
C GLU A 142 21.08 27.80 -13.93
N ALA A 143 20.08 28.10 -14.78
CA ALA A 143 19.98 29.38 -15.48
C ALA A 143 19.61 30.55 -14.55
N GLU A 144 18.85 30.30 -13.48
CA GLU A 144 18.44 31.31 -12.50
C GLU A 144 19.51 31.56 -11.43
N THR A 145 20.24 30.53 -11.01
CA THR A 145 21.32 30.61 -10.02
C THR A 145 22.65 30.99 -10.64
N GLY A 146 22.87 30.67 -11.93
CA GLY A 146 24.15 30.81 -12.62
C GLY A 146 25.19 29.76 -12.19
N GLU A 147 24.79 28.75 -11.42
CA GLU A 147 25.64 27.67 -10.91
C GLU A 147 25.28 26.36 -11.62
N THR A 148 26.26 25.60 -12.08
CA THR A 148 26.02 24.25 -12.59
C THR A 148 25.72 23.31 -11.42
N ILE A 149 24.66 22.50 -11.51
CA ILE A 149 24.22 21.61 -10.43
C ILE A 149 24.61 20.18 -10.83
N PRO A 150 25.66 19.55 -10.28
CA PRO A 150 26.02 18.19 -10.67
C PRO A 150 24.97 17.16 -10.23
N ASN A 151 24.43 17.31 -9.02
CA ASN A 151 23.41 16.44 -8.44
C ASN A 151 22.41 17.28 -7.62
N ILE A 152 21.11 17.10 -7.90
CA ILE A 152 20.04 17.91 -7.30
C ILE A 152 19.89 17.64 -5.79
N ASN A 153 20.05 16.39 -5.35
CA ASN A 153 19.87 16.00 -3.95
C ASN A 153 21.00 16.55 -3.08
N THR A 154 22.24 16.49 -3.58
CA THR A 154 23.41 17.04 -2.88
C THR A 154 23.35 18.57 -2.83
N TRP A 155 22.92 19.21 -3.92
CA TRP A 155 22.74 20.66 -3.98
C TRP A 155 21.65 21.16 -3.00
N LEU A 156 20.49 20.50 -2.96
CA LEU A 156 19.42 20.81 -2.01
C LEU A 156 19.85 20.60 -0.55
N THR A 157 20.65 19.57 -0.28
CA THR A 157 21.17 19.30 1.07
C THR A 157 22.17 20.37 1.50
N ASN A 158 23.07 20.79 0.60
CA ASN A 158 24.01 21.88 0.86
C ASN A 158 23.32 23.24 1.09
N MET A 159 22.18 23.47 0.43
CA MET A 159 21.31 24.63 0.69
C MET A 159 20.66 24.56 2.07
N ARG A 160 20.15 23.39 2.47
CA ARG A 160 19.51 23.15 3.78
C ARG A 160 20.49 23.27 4.95
N SER A 161 21.72 22.80 4.78
CA SER A 161 22.75 22.88 5.84
C SER A 161 23.31 24.30 6.03
N LYS A 162 23.12 25.20 5.06
CA LYS A 162 23.57 26.62 5.14
C LYS A 162 22.52 27.57 5.72
N THR A 163 21.33 27.11 6.07
CA THR A 163 20.21 27.94 6.54
C THR A 163 20.29 28.33 8.03
N GLY A 164 21.48 28.27 8.65
CA GLY A 164 21.71 28.63 10.05
C GLY A 164 22.14 30.09 10.27
N THR A 165 22.50 30.82 9.22
CA THR A 165 22.75 32.26 9.29
C THR A 165 22.13 32.91 8.06
N ILE A 166 21.56 34.09 8.30
CA ILE A 166 20.79 34.90 7.36
C ILE A 166 21.52 35.00 6.00
N ASP A 167 20.75 34.89 4.92
CA ASP A 167 21.13 35.02 3.49
C ASP A 167 21.60 33.75 2.76
N GLY A 168 20.65 32.83 2.52
CA GLY A 168 20.75 31.83 1.46
C GLY A 168 20.95 32.51 0.10
N THR A 169 22.21 32.55 -0.34
CA THR A 169 22.65 33.41 -1.43
C THR A 169 22.25 32.81 -2.79
N TRP A 170 21.17 33.30 -3.38
CA TRP A 170 20.87 33.14 -4.80
C TRP A 170 21.90 33.94 -5.62
N ARG A 171 23.10 33.40 -5.77
CA ARG A 171 24.32 34.20 -5.98
C ARG A 171 24.44 34.83 -7.37
N GLY A 172 23.90 34.25 -8.44
CA GLY A 172 24.05 34.83 -9.79
C GLY A 172 23.11 36.00 -10.08
N ARG A 173 21.83 35.69 -10.33
CA ARG A 173 20.85 36.67 -10.82
C ARG A 173 20.41 37.69 -9.77
N GLN A 174 20.25 37.29 -8.51
CA GLN A 174 19.91 38.22 -7.44
C GLN A 174 21.06 39.20 -7.16
N GLN A 175 22.34 38.77 -7.29
CA GLN A 175 23.47 39.70 -7.20
C GLN A 175 23.51 40.65 -8.39
N GLN A 176 23.23 40.18 -9.62
CA GLN A 176 23.11 41.07 -10.77
C GLN A 176 22.00 42.11 -10.59
N ILE A 177 20.81 41.69 -10.11
CA ILE A 177 19.69 42.60 -9.83
C ILE A 177 20.07 43.59 -8.71
N THR A 178 20.72 43.12 -7.66
CA THR A 178 21.12 43.99 -6.54
C THR A 178 22.22 44.98 -6.95
N ALA A 179 23.19 44.53 -7.77
CA ALA A 179 24.22 45.38 -8.33
C ALA A 179 23.63 46.46 -9.26
N LEU A 180 22.70 46.08 -10.14
CA LEU A 180 21.97 46.99 -11.01
C LEU A 180 21.13 47.98 -10.21
N LYS A 181 20.40 47.53 -9.18
CA LYS A 181 19.66 48.40 -8.25
C LYS A 181 20.59 49.41 -7.57
N SER A 182 21.76 48.99 -7.08
CA SER A 182 22.73 49.90 -6.48
C SER A 182 23.27 50.93 -7.48
N ARG A 183 23.46 50.52 -8.74
CA ARG A 183 23.94 51.40 -9.82
C ARG A 183 22.87 52.41 -10.22
N ILE A 184 21.60 51.98 -10.29
CA ILE A 184 20.45 52.87 -10.51
C ILE A 184 20.36 53.88 -9.36
N ALA A 185 20.47 53.44 -8.10
CA ALA A 185 20.47 54.35 -6.95
C ALA A 185 21.62 55.37 -6.98
N LYS A 186 22.83 54.95 -7.40
CA LYS A 186 23.98 55.85 -7.60
C LYS A 186 23.77 56.85 -8.75
N LEU A 187 23.16 56.42 -9.85
CA LEU A 187 22.84 57.31 -10.97
C LEU A 187 21.71 58.29 -10.60
N GLN A 188 20.74 57.84 -9.81
CA GLN A 188 19.68 58.69 -9.26
C GLN A 188 20.25 59.76 -8.32
N THR A 189 21.17 59.41 -7.42
CA THR A 189 21.83 60.40 -6.56
C THR A 189 22.73 61.35 -7.36
N GLN A 190 23.41 60.87 -8.41
CA GLN A 190 24.19 61.74 -9.30
C GLN A 190 23.31 62.72 -10.12
N LEU A 191 22.09 62.33 -10.48
CA LEU A 191 21.11 63.23 -11.12
C LEU A 191 20.57 64.28 -10.15
N VAL A 192 20.39 63.94 -8.88
CA VAL A 192 19.94 64.87 -7.82
C VAL A 192 21.05 65.84 -7.39
N LEU A 193 22.32 65.44 -7.51
CA LEU A 193 23.48 66.23 -7.07
C LEU A 193 24.06 67.19 -8.13
N LYS A 194 23.45 67.33 -9.32
CA LYS A 194 23.92 68.28 -10.33
C LYS A 194 23.28 69.66 -10.07
N PRO A 195 24.00 70.66 -9.51
CA PRO A 195 23.43 71.97 -9.23
C PRO A 195 23.47 72.80 -10.51
N HIS A 196 22.31 73.24 -10.98
CA HIS A 196 22.22 74.36 -11.92
C HIS A 196 22.21 75.65 -11.09
N PRO A 197 23.04 76.67 -11.38
CA PRO A 197 23.00 77.95 -10.68
C PRO A 197 21.75 78.77 -11.07
N PRO A 198 21.36 79.75 -10.24
CA PRO A 198 19.96 80.02 -9.90
C PRO A 198 19.39 81.32 -10.46
N THR A 199 18.06 81.36 -10.59
CA THR A 199 17.19 82.55 -10.44
C THR A 199 15.77 81.97 -10.24
N GLU A 200 15.27 81.86 -9.00
CA GLU A 200 14.35 82.81 -8.34
C GLU A 200 13.23 83.23 -9.34
N ASP A 201 11.97 82.78 -9.19
CA ASP A 201 11.11 83.04 -8.04
C ASP A 201 10.02 81.98 -7.73
N VAL A 202 9.88 81.74 -6.42
CA VAL A 202 8.69 81.56 -5.56
C VAL A 202 7.30 81.44 -6.21
N ILE A 203 6.52 80.41 -5.85
CA ILE A 203 5.23 80.48 -5.09
C ILE A 203 4.46 79.13 -5.16
N TYR A 204 4.26 78.58 -3.96
CA TYR A 204 3.19 77.72 -3.41
C TYR A 204 2.57 76.53 -4.18
N LYS A 205 2.63 75.38 -3.49
CA LYS A 205 1.66 74.28 -3.37
C LYS A 205 0.48 74.27 -4.35
N ASP A 206 0.35 73.18 -5.11
CA ASP A 206 -0.79 72.28 -4.90
C ASP A 206 -0.58 70.87 -5.47
N LYS A 207 -1.21 69.91 -4.79
CA LYS A 207 -1.36 68.52 -5.22
C LYS A 207 -2.37 68.51 -6.36
N GLU A 208 -1.95 68.21 -7.58
CA GLU A 208 -2.86 67.71 -8.61
C GLU A 208 -2.07 66.98 -9.71
N THR A 209 -2.48 65.74 -9.97
CA THR A 209 -2.40 65.01 -11.25
C THR A 209 -1.44 65.55 -12.32
N PHE A 210 -0.24 64.97 -12.38
CA PHE A 210 0.66 65.09 -13.54
C PHE A 210 0.12 64.22 -14.69
N SER A 211 -0.83 64.77 -15.44
CA SER A 211 -1.16 64.29 -16.78
C SER A 211 -0.31 65.10 -17.76
N GLY A 212 0.69 64.42 -18.35
CA GLY A 212 1.54 64.98 -19.38
C GLY A 212 0.74 65.20 -20.66
N ALA A 213 0.32 66.42 -20.91
CA ALA A 213 0.02 66.93 -22.24
C ALA A 213 -0.09 68.46 -22.18
N THR A 214 0.50 69.11 -23.19
CA THR A 214 0.29 70.52 -23.60
C THR A 214 0.75 71.62 -22.64
N LEU A 215 2.03 72.05 -22.72
CA LEU A 215 2.40 73.48 -22.59
C LEU A 215 3.86 73.76 -23.02
N PHE A 216 4.10 73.97 -24.30
CA PHE A 216 5.24 74.72 -24.88
C PHE A 216 4.85 75.01 -26.34
N GLY A 217 4.79 76.22 -26.87
CA GLY A 217 4.98 77.57 -26.36
C GLY A 217 4.54 78.47 -27.52
N ALA A 218 3.30 78.95 -27.47
CA ALA A 218 2.80 79.94 -28.41
C ALA A 218 3.13 81.31 -27.85
N ASN A 219 4.32 81.83 -28.17
CA ASN A 219 4.70 83.23 -28.00
C ASN A 219 5.96 83.46 -28.83
N TYR A 220 5.78 83.89 -30.08
CA TYR A 220 6.70 84.76 -30.84
C TYR A 220 6.02 85.11 -32.18
N PHE A 221 4.99 85.94 -32.10
CA PHE A 221 4.56 86.81 -33.19
C PHE A 221 4.12 88.11 -32.52
N GLN A 222 5.08 89.02 -32.35
CA GLN A 222 4.80 90.42 -32.07
C GLN A 222 5.01 91.15 -33.38
N ASP A 223 3.91 91.35 -34.10
CA ASP A 223 3.83 92.29 -35.22
C ASP A 223 4.10 93.69 -34.65
N ASN A 224 5.25 94.26 -35.02
CA ASN A 224 5.51 95.68 -34.88
C ASN A 224 5.57 96.26 -36.30
N ASP A 225 4.39 96.60 -36.81
CA ASP A 225 4.25 97.58 -37.89
C ASP A 225 4.31 98.98 -37.25
N ASN A 226 5.40 99.72 -37.48
CA ASN A 226 5.37 101.17 -37.67
C ASN A 226 6.71 101.70 -38.19
N ASP A 227 6.59 102.43 -39.29
CA ASP A 227 7.59 103.16 -40.09
C ASP A 227 8.65 103.94 -39.31
N VAL A 228 9.88 103.98 -39.84
CA VAL A 228 10.59 105.24 -40.18
C VAL A 228 11.65 104.96 -41.26
N SER A 229 11.57 105.76 -42.32
CA SER A 229 12.43 105.78 -43.50
C SER A 229 13.87 106.22 -43.21
N CYS A 230 14.87 105.65 -43.91
CA CYS A 230 15.93 106.47 -44.52
C CYS A 230 16.68 105.73 -45.63
N SER A 231 16.78 106.40 -46.77
CA SER A 231 17.33 106.02 -48.06
C SER A 231 18.86 105.88 -48.07
N SER A 232 19.40 104.98 -48.90
CA SER A 232 20.40 105.33 -49.93
C SER A 232 20.95 104.09 -50.68
N SER A 233 20.71 104.06 -51.99
CA SER A 233 21.68 103.81 -53.07
C SER A 233 22.44 102.48 -53.20
N GLN A 234 22.49 102.02 -54.46
CA GLN A 234 23.48 101.13 -55.11
C GLN A 234 23.28 99.60 -55.06
N ALA A 235 22.61 99.12 -56.10
CA ALA A 235 23.12 98.22 -57.14
C ALA A 235 23.84 96.90 -56.74
N TYR A 236 23.30 95.82 -57.33
CA TYR A 236 23.85 94.47 -57.44
C TYR A 236 24.06 93.73 -56.11
N ASN A 237 23.11 92.87 -55.74
CA ASN A 237 23.32 91.53 -55.19
C ASN A 237 21.97 90.92 -54.76
N THR A 238 21.82 89.63 -55.02
CA THR A 238 20.69 88.77 -54.65
C THR A 238 20.21 89.05 -53.22
N SER A 239 18.91 89.32 -53.07
CA SER A 239 18.31 89.87 -51.84
C SER A 239 18.43 88.94 -50.61
N PRO A 240 18.81 89.44 -49.42
CA PRO A 240 18.78 88.70 -48.14
C PRO A 240 17.41 88.12 -47.77
N LYS A 241 16.33 88.74 -48.28
CA LYS A 241 14.94 88.35 -48.04
C LYS A 241 14.58 86.99 -48.67
N LEU A 242 15.22 86.63 -49.79
CA LEU A 242 14.99 85.34 -50.47
C LEU A 242 15.65 84.18 -49.71
N ASN A 243 16.87 84.38 -49.20
CA ASN A 243 17.58 83.37 -48.39
C ASN A 243 16.82 83.05 -47.09
N HIS A 244 16.30 84.07 -46.39
CA HIS A 244 15.49 83.85 -45.18
C HIS A 244 14.18 83.07 -45.44
N ILE A 245 13.56 83.23 -46.61
CA ILE A 245 12.37 82.46 -46.98
C ILE A 245 12.73 81.01 -47.28
N VAL A 246 13.85 80.78 -47.98
CA VAL A 246 14.38 79.44 -48.25
C VAL A 246 14.73 78.74 -46.94
N ASP A 247 15.45 79.39 -46.02
CA ASP A 247 15.82 78.83 -44.71
C ASP A 247 14.60 78.53 -43.83
N ARG A 248 13.60 79.42 -43.83
CA ARG A 248 12.34 79.16 -43.12
C ARG A 248 11.59 77.97 -43.72
N ASN A 249 11.64 77.80 -45.03
CA ASN A 249 11.01 76.67 -45.72
C ASN A 249 11.78 75.37 -45.49
N THR A 250 13.11 75.38 -45.45
CA THR A 250 13.93 74.19 -45.12
C THR A 250 13.74 73.76 -43.67
N ILE A 251 13.62 74.70 -42.73
CA ILE A 251 13.29 74.41 -41.33
C ILE A 251 11.89 73.80 -41.23
N LYS A 252 10.89 74.36 -41.93
CA LYS A 252 9.53 73.83 -41.96
C LYS A 252 9.46 72.42 -42.55
N THR A 253 10.13 72.17 -43.67
CA THR A 253 10.17 70.82 -44.27
C THR A 253 10.90 69.83 -43.38
N SER A 254 11.98 70.25 -42.72
CA SER A 254 12.69 69.44 -41.72
C SER A 254 11.77 69.07 -40.53
N LEU A 255 11.04 70.04 -39.97
CA LEU A 255 10.08 69.79 -38.88
C LEU A 255 8.93 68.87 -39.30
N ILE A 256 8.38 69.07 -40.50
CA ILE A 256 7.33 68.19 -41.05
C ILE A 256 7.87 66.76 -41.20
N THR A 257 9.09 66.61 -41.71
CA THR A 257 9.74 65.30 -41.86
C THR A 257 9.97 64.64 -40.49
N GLN A 258 10.37 65.42 -39.49
CA GLN A 258 10.52 64.94 -38.11
C GLN A 258 9.18 64.46 -37.53
N LEU A 259 8.12 65.25 -37.65
CA LEU A 259 6.78 64.87 -37.19
C LEU A 259 6.24 63.63 -37.92
N GLN A 260 6.55 63.46 -39.21
CA GLN A 260 6.21 62.26 -39.97
C GLN A 260 6.95 61.02 -39.45
N ASN A 261 8.24 61.16 -39.13
CA ASN A 261 9.02 60.08 -38.52
C ASN A 261 8.51 59.73 -37.12
N ASP A 262 8.19 60.73 -36.30
CA ASP A 262 7.63 60.52 -34.96
C ASP A 262 6.25 59.84 -35.02
N LYS A 263 5.39 60.25 -35.97
CA LYS A 263 4.11 59.58 -36.23
C LYS A 263 4.33 58.11 -36.57
N LYS A 264 5.23 57.81 -37.50
CA LYS A 264 5.54 56.42 -37.89
C LYS A 264 6.07 55.60 -36.71
N ARG A 265 6.97 56.18 -35.91
CA ARG A 265 7.51 55.55 -34.70
C ARG A 265 6.40 55.24 -33.67
N LEU A 266 5.48 56.19 -33.46
CA LEU A 266 4.35 55.98 -32.55
C LEU A 266 3.38 54.90 -33.06
N GLU A 267 3.15 54.83 -34.38
CA GLU A 267 2.35 53.76 -34.99
C GLU A 267 3.00 52.37 -34.77
N GLU A 268 4.31 52.26 -34.95
CA GLU A 268 5.07 51.03 -34.66
C GLU A 268 5.03 50.65 -33.16
N ASP A 269 5.16 51.64 -32.27
CA ASP A 269 5.07 51.46 -30.82
C ASP A 269 3.66 50.94 -30.44
N ILE A 270 2.59 51.51 -30.99
CA ILE A 270 1.20 51.07 -30.78
C ILE A 270 1.01 49.62 -31.23
N ASP A 271 1.53 49.24 -32.40
CA ASP A 271 1.40 47.87 -32.89
C ASP A 271 2.21 46.87 -32.06
N SER A 272 3.38 47.28 -31.55
CA SER A 272 4.16 46.47 -30.63
C SER A 272 3.40 46.21 -29.31
N ILE A 273 2.75 47.25 -28.76
CA ILE A 273 1.95 47.17 -27.53
C ILE A 273 0.70 46.31 -27.75
N LYS A 274 0.03 46.41 -28.90
CA LYS A 274 -1.11 45.53 -29.23
C LYS A 274 -0.70 44.06 -29.26
N ARG A 275 0.46 43.75 -29.86
CA ARG A 275 0.98 42.37 -29.90
C ARG A 275 1.32 41.86 -28.50
N THR A 276 1.95 42.67 -27.65
CA THR A 276 2.25 42.25 -26.26
C THR A 276 0.98 42.08 -25.44
N HIS A 277 -0.02 42.96 -25.60
CA HIS A 277 -1.33 42.83 -24.96
C HIS A 277 -2.07 41.55 -25.37
N GLN A 278 -2.04 41.18 -26.65
CA GLN A 278 -2.63 39.91 -27.11
C GLN A 278 -1.91 38.70 -26.51
N LYS A 279 -0.57 38.72 -26.46
CA LYS A 279 0.22 37.65 -25.83
C LYS A 279 -0.09 37.51 -24.33
N THR A 280 -0.20 38.61 -23.59
CA THR A 280 -0.53 38.56 -22.16
C THR A 280 -1.96 38.10 -21.95
N LYS A 281 -2.92 38.51 -22.79
CA LYS A 281 -4.30 38.02 -22.75
C LYS A 281 -4.38 36.49 -22.92
N LEU A 282 -3.66 35.93 -23.90
CA LEU A 282 -3.60 34.48 -24.11
C LEU A 282 -2.96 33.76 -22.90
N ARG A 283 -1.88 34.33 -22.35
CA ARG A 283 -1.25 33.79 -21.14
C ARG A 283 -2.20 33.78 -19.94
N ILE A 284 -2.94 34.87 -19.72
CA ILE A 284 -3.93 34.96 -18.64
C ILE A 284 -5.01 33.89 -18.81
N ASN A 285 -5.52 33.69 -20.04
CA ASN A 285 -6.51 32.65 -20.31
C ASN A 285 -5.97 31.25 -20.03
N ASN A 286 -4.72 30.96 -20.43
CA ASN A 286 -4.09 29.67 -20.15
C ASN A 286 -3.91 29.45 -18.64
N LEU A 287 -3.40 30.45 -17.91
CA LEU A 287 -3.25 30.40 -16.46
C LEU A 287 -4.60 30.22 -15.74
N LEU A 288 -5.67 30.84 -16.26
CA LEU A 288 -7.01 30.68 -15.71
C LEU A 288 -7.53 29.24 -15.90
N GLN A 289 -7.24 28.62 -17.05
CA GLN A 289 -7.58 27.23 -17.31
C GLN A 289 -6.80 26.29 -16.41
N GLU A 290 -5.48 26.49 -16.27
CA GLU A 290 -4.64 25.73 -15.32
C GLU A 290 -5.14 25.87 -13.88
N GLN A 291 -5.54 27.08 -13.47
CA GLN A 291 -6.14 27.31 -12.14
C GLN A 291 -7.44 26.51 -11.96
N LYS A 292 -8.28 26.42 -13.00
CA LYS A 292 -9.53 25.65 -12.96
C LYS A 292 -9.24 24.16 -12.84
N ASP A 293 -8.25 23.66 -13.57
CA ASP A 293 -7.87 22.24 -13.55
C ASP A 293 -7.24 21.86 -12.20
N LEU A 294 -6.39 22.73 -11.63
CA LEU A 294 -5.85 22.56 -10.27
C LEU A 294 -6.95 22.56 -9.22
N LYS A 295 -7.95 23.44 -9.31
CA LYS A 295 -9.12 23.43 -8.40
C LYS A 295 -9.89 22.12 -8.49
N GLN A 296 -10.10 21.58 -9.70
CA GLN A 296 -10.76 20.28 -9.87
C GLN A 296 -9.94 19.14 -9.25
N GLN A 297 -8.61 19.16 -9.43
CA GLN A 297 -7.72 18.18 -8.80
C GLN A 297 -7.79 18.25 -7.26
N VAL A 298 -7.82 19.45 -6.68
CA VAL A 298 -7.97 19.64 -5.23
C VAL A 298 -9.30 19.09 -4.74
N VAL A 299 -10.41 19.38 -5.43
CA VAL A 299 -11.74 18.84 -5.06
C VAL A 299 -11.75 17.31 -5.13
N PHE A 300 -11.12 16.73 -6.15
CA PHE A 300 -11.00 15.29 -6.29
C PHE A 300 -10.18 14.66 -5.15
N LEU A 301 -9.08 15.30 -4.73
CA LEU A 301 -8.29 14.86 -3.58
C LEU A 301 -9.08 14.95 -2.27
N ILE A 302 -9.85 16.01 -2.06
CA ILE A 302 -10.74 16.13 -0.89
C ILE A 302 -11.77 15.00 -0.88
N GLN A 303 -12.37 14.69 -2.04
CA GLN A 303 -13.34 13.60 -2.14
C GLN A 303 -12.70 12.24 -1.84
N LYS A 304 -11.48 11.98 -2.30
CA LYS A 304 -10.72 10.79 -1.92
C LYS A 304 -10.45 10.72 -0.42
N GLY A 305 -10.04 11.83 0.18
CA GLY A 305 -9.82 11.92 1.63
C GLY A 305 -11.07 11.55 2.44
N LYS A 306 -12.26 11.97 2.00
CA LYS A 306 -13.52 11.57 2.66
C LYS A 306 -13.76 10.07 2.67
N HIS A 307 -13.45 9.38 1.57
CA HIS A 307 -13.59 7.92 1.51
C HIS A 307 -12.59 7.21 2.42
N ASP A 308 -11.38 7.76 2.57
CA ASP A 308 -10.40 7.26 3.53
C ASP A 308 -10.87 7.50 4.98
N ASP A 309 -11.50 8.65 5.26
CA ASP A 309 -12.10 8.94 6.58
C ASP A 309 -13.24 7.97 6.91
N GLU A 310 -14.15 7.69 5.96
CA GLU A 310 -15.23 6.70 6.10
C GLU A 310 -14.67 5.28 6.37
N LEU A 311 -13.57 4.92 5.70
CA LEU A 311 -12.88 3.65 5.93
C LEU A 311 -12.26 3.60 7.33
N ILE A 312 -11.60 4.67 7.77
CA ILE A 312 -11.01 4.77 9.10
C ILE A 312 -12.11 4.65 10.16
N GLU A 313 -13.24 5.35 10.00
CA GLU A 313 -14.39 5.28 10.91
C GLU A 313 -14.94 3.85 10.98
N SER A 314 -15.12 3.18 9.82
CA SER A 314 -15.57 1.78 9.77
C SER A 314 -14.60 0.82 10.46
N LEU A 315 -13.30 1.04 10.32
CA LEU A 315 -12.27 0.22 10.98
C LEU A 315 -12.24 0.46 12.49
N VAL A 316 -12.36 1.71 12.93
CA VAL A 316 -12.45 2.07 14.36
C VAL A 316 -13.69 1.44 14.98
N GLN A 317 -14.85 1.58 14.34
CA GLN A 317 -16.10 0.98 14.82
C GLN A 317 -15.99 -0.55 14.93
N ARG A 318 -15.38 -1.21 13.94
CA ARG A 318 -15.12 -2.66 14.00
C ARG A 318 -14.19 -3.02 15.16
N ASN A 319 -13.14 -2.24 15.39
CA ASN A 319 -12.20 -2.48 16.47
C ASN A 319 -12.84 -2.30 17.85
N ASP A 320 -13.68 -1.26 18.02
CA ASP A 320 -14.44 -1.03 19.25
C ASP A 320 -15.41 -2.17 19.52
N ASN A 321 -16.11 -2.67 18.49
CA ASN A 321 -16.98 -3.84 18.62
C ASN A 321 -16.21 -5.09 19.06
N LEU A 322 -15.03 -5.34 18.50
CA LEU A 322 -14.18 -6.47 18.91
C LEU A 322 -13.68 -6.31 20.34
N GLN A 323 -13.29 -5.11 20.75
CA GLN A 323 -12.87 -4.83 22.12
C GLN A 323 -14.04 -5.07 23.11
N ASN A 324 -15.25 -4.65 22.74
CA ASN A 324 -16.44 -4.87 23.55
C ASN A 324 -16.78 -6.36 23.67
N GLU A 325 -16.73 -7.13 22.58
CA GLU A 325 -16.92 -8.58 22.63
C GLU A 325 -15.83 -9.29 23.44
N PHE A 326 -14.58 -8.85 23.33
CA PHE A 326 -13.49 -9.37 24.15
C PHE A 326 -13.72 -9.12 25.65
N ASN A 327 -14.10 -7.89 26.01
CA ASN A 327 -14.43 -7.54 27.39
C ASN A 327 -15.61 -8.37 27.92
N ARG A 328 -16.66 -8.57 27.10
CA ARG A 328 -17.82 -9.41 27.43
C ARG A 328 -17.43 -10.87 27.64
N MET A 329 -16.60 -11.43 26.75
CA MET A 329 -16.09 -12.79 26.87
C MET A 329 -15.25 -12.97 28.14
N ASN A 330 -14.39 -11.99 28.43
CA ASN A 330 -13.56 -12.01 29.63
C ASN A 330 -14.43 -11.99 30.90
N GLN A 331 -15.48 -11.17 30.92
CA GLN A 331 -16.42 -11.12 32.04
C GLN A 331 -17.17 -12.44 32.24
N MET A 332 -17.66 -13.06 31.15
CA MET A 332 -18.28 -14.39 31.21
C MET A 332 -17.31 -15.47 31.71
N ASN A 333 -16.04 -15.42 31.31
CA ASN A 333 -15.02 -16.34 31.81
C ASN A 333 -14.78 -16.18 33.31
N ILE A 334 -14.66 -14.93 33.79
CA ILE A 334 -14.53 -14.65 35.24
C ILE A 334 -15.72 -15.20 36.03
N GLU A 335 -16.95 -15.04 35.51
CA GLU A 335 -18.15 -15.59 36.16
C GLU A 335 -18.18 -17.11 36.16
N LYS A 336 -17.75 -17.74 35.05
CA LYS A 336 -17.64 -19.20 34.93
C LYS A 336 -16.59 -19.75 35.89
N ASP A 337 -15.44 -19.10 36.01
CA ASP A 337 -14.36 -19.49 36.92
C ASP A 337 -14.83 -19.42 38.37
N LYS A 338 -15.52 -18.33 38.76
CA LYS A 338 -16.14 -18.21 40.08
C LYS A 338 -17.16 -19.33 40.36
N LYS A 339 -18.01 -19.65 39.38
CA LYS A 339 -18.99 -20.73 39.53
C LYS A 339 -18.31 -22.10 39.66
N SER A 340 -17.24 -22.33 38.90
CA SER A 340 -16.42 -23.54 38.98
C SER A 340 -15.75 -23.66 40.35
N GLU A 341 -15.20 -22.57 40.87
CA GLU A 341 -14.57 -22.50 42.19
C GLU A 341 -15.58 -22.79 43.31
N LEU A 342 -16.79 -22.21 43.24
CA LEU A 342 -17.88 -22.52 44.18
C LEU A 342 -18.28 -23.99 44.15
N LEU A 343 -18.40 -24.59 42.96
CA LEU A 343 -18.74 -26.00 42.82
C LEU A 343 -17.63 -26.90 43.38
N ASN A 344 -16.37 -26.58 43.12
CA ASN A 344 -15.23 -27.30 43.69
C ASN A 344 -15.22 -27.23 45.21
N GLN A 345 -15.51 -26.06 45.78
CA GLN A 345 -15.62 -25.90 47.23
C GLN A 345 -16.74 -26.77 47.82
N GLU A 346 -17.89 -26.85 47.15
CA GLU A 346 -19.01 -27.70 47.55
C GLU A 346 -18.65 -29.20 47.46
N LEU A 347 -17.95 -29.62 46.41
CA LEU A 347 -17.45 -30.99 46.26
C LEU A 347 -16.48 -31.37 47.39
N ILE A 348 -15.53 -30.49 47.72
CA ILE A 348 -14.59 -30.70 48.83
C ILE A 348 -15.35 -30.87 50.14
N ASN A 349 -16.36 -30.04 50.40
CA ASN A 349 -17.17 -30.14 51.61
C ASN A 349 -17.95 -31.47 51.68
N ILE A 350 -18.50 -31.94 50.56
CA ILE A 350 -19.20 -33.23 50.48
C ILE A 350 -18.22 -34.38 50.72
N GLU A 351 -17.04 -34.33 50.11
CA GLU A 351 -16.01 -35.36 50.25
C GLU A 351 -15.50 -35.44 51.70
N GLN A 352 -15.30 -34.30 52.36
CA GLN A 352 -14.97 -34.27 53.79
C GLN A 352 -16.06 -34.92 54.67
N ARG A 353 -17.35 -34.66 54.39
CA ARG A 353 -18.46 -35.31 55.11
C ARG A 353 -18.47 -36.82 54.88
N LYS A 354 -18.34 -37.26 53.63
CA LYS A 354 -18.27 -38.68 53.27
C LYS A 354 -17.10 -39.37 53.96
N ASN A 355 -15.92 -38.75 53.95
CA ASN A 355 -14.73 -39.30 54.62
C ASN A 355 -14.92 -39.39 56.14
N ALA A 356 -15.59 -38.41 56.77
CA ALA A 356 -15.92 -38.48 58.18
C ALA A 356 -16.91 -39.62 58.49
N GLU A 357 -17.87 -39.88 57.60
CA GLU A 357 -18.82 -40.98 57.74
C GLU A 357 -18.17 -42.34 57.51
N ILE A 358 -17.31 -42.47 56.50
CA ILE A 358 -16.50 -43.68 56.24
C ILE A 358 -15.67 -44.03 57.49
N LYS A 359 -14.96 -43.06 58.07
CA LYS A 359 -14.19 -43.29 59.31
C LYS A 359 -15.04 -43.83 60.46
N LYS A 360 -16.26 -43.32 60.64
CA LYS A 360 -17.19 -43.84 61.66
C LYS A 360 -17.60 -45.28 61.37
N LEU A 361 -17.87 -45.61 60.11
CA LEU A 361 -18.22 -46.98 59.72
C LEU A 361 -17.04 -47.94 59.89
N GLU A 362 -15.83 -47.50 59.56
CA GLU A 362 -14.59 -48.27 59.79
C GLU A 362 -14.38 -48.56 61.28
N GLU A 363 -14.61 -47.58 62.16
CA GLU A 363 -14.54 -47.75 63.61
C GLU A 363 -15.57 -48.78 64.11
N ILE A 364 -16.82 -48.69 63.66
CA ILE A 364 -17.86 -49.68 63.99
C ILE A 364 -17.49 -51.08 63.49
N ILE A 365 -16.98 -51.21 62.27
CA ILE A 365 -16.55 -52.50 61.72
C ILE A 365 -15.39 -53.08 62.56
N ASN A 366 -14.43 -52.25 62.95
CA ASN A 366 -13.32 -52.67 63.79
C ASN A 366 -13.79 -53.17 65.17
N GLU A 367 -14.70 -52.44 65.83
CA GLU A 367 -15.33 -52.88 67.08
C GLU A 367 -16.07 -54.21 66.93
N LYS A 368 -16.81 -54.38 65.83
CA LYS A 368 -17.52 -55.63 65.53
C LYS A 368 -16.57 -56.79 65.28
N ASN A 369 -15.48 -56.57 64.54
CA ASN A 369 -14.46 -57.59 64.29
C ASN A 369 -13.77 -58.01 65.59
N GLN A 370 -13.43 -57.06 66.46
CA GLN A 370 -12.86 -57.36 67.77
C GLN A 370 -13.82 -58.17 68.66
N CYS A 371 -15.13 -57.87 68.59
CA CYS A 371 -16.15 -58.66 69.26
C CYS A 371 -16.26 -60.09 68.70
N ILE A 372 -16.21 -60.25 67.37
CA ILE A 372 -16.20 -61.55 66.71
C ILE A 372 -14.97 -62.36 67.13
N GLU A 373 -13.79 -61.74 67.16
CA GLU A 373 -12.54 -62.39 67.58
C GLU A 373 -12.62 -62.88 69.02
N ASN A 374 -13.10 -62.04 69.95
CA ASN A 374 -13.36 -62.44 71.34
C ASN A 374 -14.37 -63.59 71.45
N LEU A 375 -15.42 -63.60 70.62
CA LEU A 375 -16.41 -64.68 70.60
C LEU A 375 -15.84 -65.98 70.03
N ASN A 376 -15.01 -65.90 68.98
CA ASN A 376 -14.33 -67.06 68.40
C ASN A 376 -13.33 -67.66 69.41
N GLU A 377 -12.55 -66.84 70.12
CA GLU A 377 -11.63 -67.32 71.16
C GLU A 377 -12.39 -68.03 72.30
N ARG A 378 -13.56 -67.51 72.68
CA ARG A 378 -14.48 -68.20 73.61
C ARG A 378 -15.04 -69.51 73.04
N LEU A 379 -15.34 -69.56 71.75
CA LEU A 379 -15.82 -70.78 71.10
C LEU A 379 -14.71 -71.84 71.05
N ASP A 380 -13.49 -71.45 70.72
CA ASP A 380 -12.32 -72.33 70.65
C ASP A 380 -11.97 -72.92 72.01
N THR A 381 -12.02 -72.12 73.08
CA THR A 381 -11.82 -72.60 74.45
C THR A 381 -12.90 -73.59 74.89
N VAL A 382 -14.17 -73.34 74.54
CA VAL A 382 -15.26 -74.29 74.79
C VAL A 382 -15.06 -75.58 73.98
N ASN A 383 -14.76 -75.49 72.69
CA ASN A 383 -14.51 -76.65 71.83
C ASN A 383 -13.32 -77.49 72.33
N GLN A 384 -12.22 -76.87 72.75
CA GLN A 384 -11.08 -77.57 73.36
C GLN A 384 -11.47 -78.25 74.66
N SER A 385 -12.26 -77.61 75.52
CA SER A 385 -12.76 -78.23 76.75
C SER A 385 -13.66 -79.45 76.46
N GLN A 386 -14.45 -79.39 75.39
CA GLN A 386 -15.34 -80.45 74.95
C GLN A 386 -14.57 -81.62 74.30
N MET A 387 -13.53 -81.34 73.51
CA MET A 387 -12.62 -82.37 72.97
C MET A 387 -11.80 -83.06 74.08
N ASN A 388 -11.42 -82.34 75.13
CA ASN A 388 -10.77 -82.95 76.30
C ASN A 388 -11.74 -83.81 77.13
N GLN A 389 -13.05 -83.53 77.08
CA GLN A 389 -14.09 -84.41 77.64
C GLN A 389 -14.29 -85.66 76.77
N LEU A 390 -14.34 -85.52 75.44
CA LEU A 390 -14.53 -86.63 74.51
C LEU A 390 -13.31 -87.57 74.43
N ASN A 391 -12.09 -87.03 74.53
CA ASN A 391 -10.86 -87.84 74.60
C ASN A 391 -10.75 -88.67 75.89
N ASN A 392 -11.51 -88.36 76.93
CA ASN A 392 -11.62 -89.22 78.11
C ASN A 392 -12.66 -90.35 77.94
N GLU A 393 -13.50 -90.31 76.89
CA GLU A 393 -14.55 -91.33 76.62
C GLU A 393 -14.22 -92.27 75.44
N LEU A 394 -13.12 -92.07 74.70
CA LEU A 394 -12.75 -92.89 73.53
C LEU A 394 -11.51 -93.77 73.75
N ILE A 395 -11.56 -94.63 74.77
CA ILE A 395 -10.79 -95.88 74.81
C ILE A 395 -11.78 -97.05 74.98
N GLU A 396 -12.57 -97.36 73.95
CA GLU A 396 -13.14 -98.71 73.75
C GLU A 396 -13.73 -98.89 72.34
N ASP A 397 -13.03 -99.73 71.58
CA ASP A 397 -13.43 -100.66 70.51
C ASP A 397 -14.14 -100.26 69.17
N CYS A 398 -13.43 -100.68 68.11
CA CYS A 398 -13.82 -101.41 66.90
C CYS A 398 -14.78 -100.84 65.81
N LYS A 399 -14.16 -100.59 64.64
CA LYS A 399 -14.36 -101.30 63.34
C LYS A 399 -15.77 -101.32 62.71
N ILE A 400 -15.88 -100.73 61.50
CA ILE A 400 -16.22 -101.34 60.18
C ILE A 400 -17.06 -100.44 59.25
N ASN A 401 -16.60 -100.37 57.98
CA ASN A 401 -17.27 -100.00 56.71
C ASN A 401 -17.69 -98.52 56.50
N GLU A 402 -17.66 -97.93 55.31
CA GLU A 402 -17.87 -98.47 53.96
C GLU A 402 -17.39 -97.41 52.91
N THR A 403 -16.94 -97.90 51.74
CA THR A 403 -17.09 -97.32 50.38
C THR A 403 -17.12 -95.79 50.17
N GLU A 404 -16.26 -95.26 49.30
CA GLU A 404 -16.71 -94.66 48.03
C GLU A 404 -15.58 -94.29 47.06
N SER A 405 -15.92 -94.45 45.78
CA SER A 405 -15.12 -94.36 44.56
C SER A 405 -14.83 -92.91 44.19
N LEU A 406 -13.57 -92.56 43.89
CA LEU A 406 -13.19 -91.30 43.26
C LEU A 406 -13.02 -91.51 41.75
N HIS A 407 -14.15 -91.42 41.07
CA HIS A 407 -14.27 -91.24 39.63
C HIS A 407 -14.00 -89.75 39.32
N TYR A 408 -12.92 -89.46 38.57
CA TYR A 408 -12.73 -88.14 37.97
C TYR A 408 -13.78 -87.97 36.87
N ASP A 409 -14.88 -87.31 37.20
CA ASP A 409 -15.91 -86.94 36.25
C ASP A 409 -15.79 -85.43 35.99
N GLU A 410 -15.24 -85.10 34.82
CA GLU A 410 -15.17 -83.76 34.23
C GLU A 410 -16.59 -83.24 33.97
N LYS A 411 -17.25 -82.72 35.00
CA LYS A 411 -18.45 -81.89 34.83
C LYS A 411 -18.02 -80.44 34.63
N PRO A 412 -18.32 -79.81 33.48
CA PRO A 412 -17.99 -78.41 33.28
C PRO A 412 -18.74 -77.60 34.33
N ASN A 413 -17.99 -76.78 35.06
CA ASN A 413 -18.48 -75.91 36.11
C ASN A 413 -19.58 -75.00 35.53
N LEU A 414 -20.85 -75.39 35.74
CA LEU A 414 -22.04 -74.72 35.20
C LEU A 414 -22.09 -73.24 35.59
N GLN A 415 -21.46 -72.87 36.71
CA GLN A 415 -21.35 -71.49 37.16
C GLN A 415 -20.36 -70.68 36.30
N HIS A 416 -19.27 -71.30 35.86
CA HIS A 416 -18.31 -70.68 34.96
C HIS A 416 -18.93 -70.43 33.57
N VAL A 417 -19.70 -71.40 33.06
CA VAL A 417 -20.43 -71.25 31.78
C VAL A 417 -21.48 -70.14 31.86
N LYS A 418 -22.20 -70.02 32.99
CA LYS A 418 -23.16 -68.91 33.21
C LYS A 418 -22.46 -67.55 33.25
N ASN A 419 -21.32 -67.44 33.93
CA ASN A 419 -20.56 -66.19 34.00
C ASN A 419 -20.06 -65.75 32.62
N LEU A 420 -19.52 -66.69 31.83
CA LEU A 420 -19.09 -66.42 30.46
C LEU A 420 -20.25 -66.03 29.53
N THR A 421 -21.45 -66.56 29.78
CA THR A 421 -22.66 -66.19 29.01
C THR A 421 -23.07 -64.76 29.31
N ILE A 422 -23.02 -64.33 30.57
CA ILE A 422 -23.34 -62.95 30.98
C ILE A 422 -22.32 -61.96 30.38
N GLU A 423 -21.04 -62.31 30.41
CA GLU A 423 -19.97 -61.49 29.82
C GLU A 423 -20.13 -61.37 28.30
N ARG A 424 -20.40 -62.48 27.62
CA ARG A 424 -20.71 -62.49 26.18
C ARG A 424 -21.89 -61.58 25.85
N ASP A 425 -22.98 -61.68 26.60
CA ASP A 425 -24.19 -60.88 26.35
C ASP A 425 -23.97 -59.38 26.65
N GLY A 426 -23.12 -59.06 27.64
CA GLY A 426 -22.67 -57.69 27.91
C GLY A 426 -21.83 -57.10 26.78
N LEU A 427 -20.91 -57.90 26.22
CA LEU A 427 -20.10 -57.51 25.07
C LEU A 427 -20.94 -57.31 23.81
N ILE A 428 -21.94 -58.17 23.56
CA ILE A 428 -22.87 -58.02 22.43
C ILE A 428 -23.60 -56.68 22.52
N LYS A 429 -24.17 -56.33 23.70
CA LYS A 429 -24.85 -55.05 23.89
C LYS A 429 -23.92 -53.84 23.72
N LEU A 430 -22.65 -53.96 24.10
CA LEU A 430 -21.67 -52.91 23.89
C LEU A 430 -21.39 -52.72 22.40
N VAL A 431 -21.22 -53.81 21.65
CA VAL A 431 -21.02 -53.78 20.20
C VAL A 431 -22.23 -53.16 19.50
N GLU A 432 -23.45 -53.58 19.83
CA GLU A 432 -24.68 -53.01 19.28
C GLU A 432 -24.78 -51.48 19.53
N ASN A 433 -24.39 -51.02 20.73
CA ASN A 433 -24.38 -49.59 21.04
C ASN A 433 -23.30 -48.82 20.26
N MET A 434 -22.12 -49.43 20.06
CA MET A 434 -21.06 -48.84 19.23
C MET A 434 -21.48 -48.77 17.76
N GLU A 435 -22.13 -49.81 17.23
CA GLU A 435 -22.68 -49.84 15.87
C GLU A 435 -23.72 -48.75 15.67
N TYR A 436 -24.66 -48.61 16.62
CA TYR A 436 -25.66 -47.53 16.58
C TYR A 436 -25.00 -46.13 16.58
N ARG A 437 -23.97 -45.92 17.41
CA ARG A 437 -23.23 -44.65 17.44
C ARG A 437 -22.46 -44.38 16.15
N ILE A 438 -21.91 -45.41 15.52
CA ILE A 438 -21.24 -45.28 14.21
C ILE A 438 -22.26 -44.89 13.13
N GLU A 439 -23.44 -45.49 13.13
CA GLU A 439 -24.50 -45.17 12.17
C GLU A 439 -25.01 -43.73 12.35
N GLU A 440 -25.15 -43.25 13.59
CA GLU A 440 -25.48 -41.86 13.89
C GLU A 440 -24.42 -40.88 13.36
N LEU A 441 -23.13 -41.17 13.57
CA LEU A 441 -22.02 -40.35 13.08
C LEU A 441 -21.94 -40.35 11.54
N LEU A 442 -22.24 -41.47 10.89
CA LEU A 442 -22.31 -41.54 9.43
C LEU A 442 -23.45 -40.67 8.88
N ASN A 443 -24.61 -40.67 9.52
CA ASN A 443 -25.73 -39.82 9.15
C ASN A 443 -25.42 -38.32 9.36
N GLU A 444 -24.76 -37.96 10.45
CA GLU A 444 -24.32 -36.58 10.71
C GLU A 444 -23.30 -36.12 9.67
N LYS A 445 -22.32 -36.97 9.35
CA LYS A 445 -21.33 -36.70 8.28
C LYS A 445 -22.01 -36.48 6.94
N MET A 446 -22.97 -37.33 6.56
CA MET A 446 -23.70 -37.20 5.29
C MET A 446 -24.48 -35.87 5.22
N LYS A 447 -25.09 -35.45 6.33
CA LYS A 447 -25.80 -34.15 6.43
C LYS A 447 -24.86 -32.96 6.24
N LEU A 448 -23.67 -33.00 6.85
CA LEU A 448 -22.66 -31.96 6.72
C LEU A 448 -22.07 -31.90 5.30
N GLU A 449 -21.84 -33.04 4.65
CA GLU A 449 -21.40 -33.09 3.25
C GLU A 449 -22.46 -32.47 2.32
N MET A 450 -23.75 -32.74 2.54
CA MET A 450 -24.84 -32.14 1.77
C MET A 450 -24.91 -30.61 1.96
N GLN A 451 -24.73 -30.11 3.19
CA GLN A 451 -24.66 -28.67 3.46
C GLN A 451 -23.44 -28.00 2.79
N ASN A 452 -22.28 -28.66 2.82
CA ASN A 452 -21.07 -28.15 2.15
C ASN A 452 -21.24 -28.10 0.63
N ALA A 453 -21.88 -29.11 0.02
CA ALA A 453 -22.20 -29.10 -1.39
C ALA A 453 -23.14 -27.93 -1.75
N GLU A 454 -24.16 -27.66 -0.91
CA GLU A 454 -25.09 -26.56 -1.10
C GLU A 454 -24.41 -25.18 -0.97
N LEU A 455 -23.53 -25.00 0.03
CA LEU A 455 -22.74 -23.77 0.19
C LEU A 455 -21.79 -23.55 -0.98
N THR A 456 -21.17 -24.62 -1.49
CA THR A 456 -20.31 -24.56 -2.68
C THR A 456 -21.13 -24.14 -3.89
N HIS A 457 -22.30 -24.73 -4.11
CA HIS A 457 -23.20 -24.36 -5.21
C HIS A 457 -23.69 -22.91 -5.10
N LYS A 458 -24.07 -22.44 -3.90
CA LYS A 458 -24.45 -21.03 -3.66
C LYS A 458 -23.30 -20.06 -3.93
N THR A 459 -22.08 -20.42 -3.56
CA THR A 459 -20.88 -19.61 -3.80
C THR A 459 -20.56 -19.53 -5.29
N VAL A 460 -20.64 -20.65 -6.00
CA VAL A 460 -20.46 -20.73 -7.44
C VAL A 460 -21.53 -19.90 -8.15
N ILE A 461 -22.82 -20.03 -7.80
CA ILE A 461 -23.90 -19.22 -8.39
C ILE A 461 -23.69 -17.73 -8.12
N LYS A 462 -23.32 -17.34 -6.89
CA LYS A 462 -23.05 -15.93 -6.55
C LYS A 462 -21.87 -15.37 -7.37
N SER A 463 -20.84 -16.18 -7.62
CA SER A 463 -19.71 -15.81 -8.47
C SER A 463 -20.08 -15.67 -9.96
N TYR A 464 -20.95 -16.53 -10.48
CA TYR A 464 -21.48 -16.44 -11.84
C TYR A 464 -22.44 -15.25 -12.01
N SER A 465 -23.28 -14.96 -11.00
CA SER A 465 -24.20 -13.82 -11.05
C SER A 465 -23.45 -12.47 -10.99
N MET A 466 -22.36 -12.37 -10.22
CA MET A 466 -21.48 -11.18 -10.23
C MET A 466 -20.70 -11.03 -11.55
N LYS A 467 -20.32 -12.13 -12.21
CA LYS A 467 -19.66 -12.06 -13.53
C LYS A 467 -20.65 -11.71 -14.64
N LYS A 468 -21.92 -12.12 -14.56
CA LYS A 468 -22.95 -11.81 -15.57
C LYS A 468 -23.44 -10.37 -15.53
N SER A 469 -23.33 -9.67 -14.40
CA SER A 469 -23.59 -8.22 -14.31
C SER A 469 -22.43 -7.35 -14.84
N LEU A 470 -21.32 -7.95 -15.29
CA LEU A 470 -20.12 -7.24 -15.75
C LEU A 470 -19.77 -7.45 -17.24
N LEU A 471 -20.70 -7.94 -18.06
CA LEU A 471 -20.52 -8.05 -19.51
C LEU A 471 -21.35 -6.96 -20.24
N PRO A 472 -20.73 -6.06 -21.03
CA PRO A 472 -21.45 -5.06 -21.79
C PRO A 472 -22.16 -5.70 -22.99
N SER A 473 -23.50 -5.61 -23.03
CA SER A 473 -24.25 -5.86 -24.28
C SER A 473 -24.29 -4.58 -25.12
N GLU A 474 -24.11 -4.73 -26.43
CA GLU A 474 -23.94 -3.68 -27.47
C GLU A 474 -25.17 -2.78 -27.73
N LYS A 475 -26.08 -2.62 -26.77
CA LYS A 475 -27.18 -1.62 -26.85
C LYS A 475 -27.01 -0.43 -25.89
N PHE A 476 -25.81 -0.24 -25.34
CA PHE A 476 -25.56 0.64 -24.19
C PHE A 476 -25.38 2.15 -24.50
N ASN A 477 -25.58 2.60 -25.75
CA ASN A 477 -25.37 4.02 -26.09
C ASN A 477 -26.64 4.89 -26.10
N GLN A 478 -27.84 4.31 -26.20
CA GLN A 478 -29.10 5.09 -26.09
C GLN A 478 -29.67 5.13 -24.67
N ASN A 479 -29.24 4.23 -23.77
CA ASN A 479 -29.72 4.19 -22.39
C ASN A 479 -28.88 5.04 -21.41
N LYS A 480 -27.74 5.59 -21.82
CA LYS A 480 -26.90 6.37 -20.89
C LYS A 480 -27.54 7.67 -20.43
N GLU A 481 -28.22 8.39 -21.31
CA GLU A 481 -28.93 9.63 -20.92
C GLU A 481 -30.17 9.35 -20.08
N GLN A 482 -30.94 8.30 -20.41
CA GLN A 482 -32.10 7.91 -19.60
C GLN A 482 -31.70 7.36 -18.24
N LEU A 483 -30.60 6.59 -18.16
CA LEU A 483 -30.08 6.08 -16.89
C LEU A 483 -29.45 7.21 -16.05
N LEU A 484 -28.76 8.17 -16.67
CA LEU A 484 -28.27 9.35 -15.95
C LEU A 484 -29.44 10.18 -15.41
N HIS A 485 -30.50 10.35 -16.21
CA HIS A 485 -31.71 11.08 -15.80
C HIS A 485 -32.50 10.36 -14.72
N TYR A 486 -32.54 9.01 -14.74
CA TYR A 486 -33.17 8.22 -13.68
C TYR A 486 -32.34 8.25 -12.38
N LEU A 487 -31.01 8.15 -12.48
CA LEU A 487 -30.09 8.16 -11.33
C LEU A 487 -29.92 9.56 -10.70
N THR A 488 -30.20 10.64 -11.45
CA THR A 488 -30.14 12.02 -10.94
C THR A 488 -31.50 12.56 -10.47
N HIS A 489 -32.59 11.83 -10.69
CA HIS A 489 -33.90 12.23 -10.21
C HIS A 489 -34.20 11.70 -8.80
N GLN A 490 -34.88 12.55 -8.02
CA GLN A 490 -35.38 12.31 -6.66
C GLN A 490 -36.13 10.96 -6.52
N ASN A 491 -36.69 10.44 -7.62
CA ASN A 491 -37.43 9.19 -7.65
C ASN A 491 -36.55 7.96 -7.37
N TYR A 492 -35.29 7.93 -7.81
CA TYR A 492 -34.38 6.81 -7.49
C TYR A 492 -34.00 6.80 -6.01
N ILE A 493 -33.81 7.97 -5.41
CA ILE A 493 -33.57 8.12 -3.97
C ILE A 493 -34.80 7.68 -3.18
N ASN A 494 -36.00 8.05 -3.62
CA ASN A 494 -37.25 7.63 -2.99
C ASN A 494 -37.51 6.12 -3.12
N ASP A 495 -37.17 5.49 -4.25
CA ASP A 495 -37.26 4.04 -4.44
C ASP A 495 -36.30 3.28 -3.52
N ILE A 496 -35.06 3.76 -3.36
CA ILE A 496 -34.10 3.17 -2.42
C ILE A 496 -34.59 3.30 -0.97
N ILE A 497 -35.10 4.47 -0.59
CA ILE A 497 -35.65 4.70 0.76
C ILE A 497 -36.88 3.80 1.00
N SER A 498 -37.72 3.59 -0.02
CA SER A 498 -38.88 2.70 0.07
C SER A 498 -38.49 1.21 0.18
N GLN A 499 -37.43 0.77 -0.51
CA GLN A 499 -36.96 -0.62 -0.41
C GLN A 499 -36.24 -0.89 0.93
N CYS A 500 -35.46 0.08 1.42
CA CYS A 500 -34.81 -0.02 2.73
C CYS A 500 -35.83 -0.05 3.89
N SER A 501 -36.95 0.68 3.80
CA SER A 501 -37.99 0.69 4.84
C SER A 501 -38.85 -0.59 4.86
N LEU A 502 -39.07 -1.23 3.72
CA LEU A 502 -39.78 -2.53 3.64
C LEU A 502 -38.96 -3.70 4.20
N THR A 503 -37.63 -3.62 4.14
CA THR A 503 -36.76 -4.71 4.61
C THR A 503 -36.60 -4.70 6.15
N ALA A 504 -36.88 -3.56 6.79
CA ALA A 504 -36.81 -3.40 8.24
C ALA A 504 -38.04 -3.92 9.00
N HIS A 505 -39.14 -4.28 8.31
CA HIS A 505 -40.38 -4.77 8.94
C HIS A 505 -40.58 -6.30 8.84
N SER A 506 -39.58 -7.04 8.35
CA SER A 506 -39.67 -8.51 8.18
C SER A 506 -38.60 -9.30 8.95
N ILE A 507 -38.02 -8.74 10.01
CA ILE A 507 -37.17 -9.46 10.98
C ILE A 507 -37.83 -9.41 12.36
#